data_AF-A0A1Y5TGR1-F1
#
_entry.id   AF-A0A1Y5TGR1-F1
#
_cell.length_a   1.000
_cell.length_b   1.000
_cell.length_c   1.000
_cell.angle_alpha   90.00
_cell.angle_beta   90.00
_cell.angle_gamma   90.00
#
_symmetry.space_group_name_H-M   'P 1'
#
loop_
_entity.id
_entity.type
_entity.pdbx_description
1 polymer ?
#
loop_
_entity_poly.entity_id
_entity_poly.type
_entity_poly.pdbx_seq_one_letter_code
_entity_poly.pdbx_strand_id
1 'polypeptide(L)'
;MNGVKYKVNASGNFVGNTADADYRGTFAGLGIARLPTYLVAAKIASGELIRVLSGYTQDHAAVALTFADNRNLAPRTRAFVDFLVVHFNKMRAGVEDGCRFPQALHRNARQQL
;
A
#
# COMPACT_ATOMS: atom_id res chain seq x y z
N MET A 1 3.60 -11.85 -22.95
CA MET A 1 2.64 -10.73 -23.05
C MET A 1 3.39 -9.51 -23.58
N ASN A 2 2.87 -8.84 -24.61
CA ASN A 2 3.62 -7.90 -25.47
C ASN A 2 3.94 -6.53 -24.84
N GLY A 3 3.91 -6.40 -23.51
CA GLY A 3 4.31 -5.18 -22.78
C GLY A 3 3.48 -3.93 -23.06
N VAL A 4 2.38 -4.03 -23.83
CA VAL A 4 1.57 -2.88 -24.23
C VAL A 4 0.77 -2.38 -23.03
N LYS A 5 0.98 -1.11 -22.67
CA LYS A 5 0.22 -0.42 -21.62
C LYS A 5 -1.07 0.15 -22.21
N TYR A 6 -2.19 -0.13 -21.56
CA TYR A 6 -3.48 0.43 -21.91
C TYR A 6 -3.95 1.38 -20.81
N LYS A 7 -4.34 2.60 -21.18
CA LYS A 7 -5.03 3.51 -20.27
C LYS A 7 -6.53 3.36 -20.51
N VAL A 8 -7.25 2.96 -19.46
CA VAL A 8 -8.70 2.85 -19.48
C VAL A 8 -9.25 3.89 -18.52
N ASN A 9 -10.13 4.76 -19.01
CA ASN A 9 -10.93 5.59 -18.13
C ASN A 9 -12.08 4.72 -17.61
N ALA A 10 -12.04 4.39 -16.33
CA ALA A 10 -13.15 3.70 -15.69
C ALA A 10 -14.31 4.69 -15.54
N SER A 11 -15.44 4.43 -16.19
CA SER A 11 -16.73 5.04 -15.89
C SER A 11 -17.57 4.06 -15.07
N GLY A 12 -18.35 4.58 -14.12
CA GLY A 12 -19.17 3.74 -13.25
C GLY A 12 -20.23 4.54 -12.51
N ASN A 13 -21.12 3.82 -11.84
CA ASN A 13 -22.26 4.38 -11.10
C ASN A 13 -21.90 4.84 -9.68
N PHE A 14 -20.63 4.72 -9.30
CA PHE A 14 -20.12 5.08 -7.99
C PHE A 14 -18.73 5.70 -8.13
N VAL A 15 -18.49 6.80 -7.42
CA VAL A 15 -17.20 7.48 -7.35
C VAL A 15 -16.89 7.77 -5.88
N GLY A 16 -15.81 7.19 -5.38
CA GLY A 16 -15.28 7.41 -4.03
C GLY A 16 -13.92 8.10 -4.07
N ASN A 17 -13.56 8.79 -2.98
CA ASN A 17 -12.22 9.35 -2.77
C ASN A 17 -11.50 8.75 -1.56
N THR A 18 -12.05 7.69 -0.97
CA THR A 18 -11.46 6.96 0.16
C THR A 18 -11.53 5.45 -0.09
N ALA A 19 -10.55 4.72 0.43
CA ALA A 19 -10.52 3.26 0.32
C ALA A 19 -11.70 2.59 1.05
N ASP A 20 -12.23 3.21 2.11
CA ASP A 20 -13.43 2.71 2.81
C ASP A 20 -14.68 2.77 1.93
N ALA A 21 -14.89 3.90 1.25
CA ALA A 21 -16.01 4.08 0.34
C ALA A 21 -15.96 3.04 -0.80
N ASP A 22 -14.78 2.84 -1.39
CA ASP A 22 -14.56 1.84 -2.44
C ASP A 22 -14.77 0.40 -1.94
N TYR A 23 -14.33 0.11 -0.72
CA TYR A 23 -14.53 -1.20 -0.08
C TYR A 23 -16.02 -1.47 0.14
N ARG A 24 -16.73 -0.53 0.76
CA ARG A 24 -18.17 -0.68 1.04
C ARG A 24 -18.98 -0.80 -0.24
N GLY A 25 -18.65 -0.02 -1.28
CA GLY A 25 -19.29 -0.13 -2.59
C GLY A 25 -19.07 -1.50 -3.24
N THR A 26 -17.83 -1.99 -3.19
CA THR A 26 -17.49 -3.33 -3.72
C THR A 26 -18.21 -4.43 -2.96
N PHE A 27 -18.21 -4.36 -1.63
CA PHE A 27 -18.87 -5.34 -0.76
C PHE A 27 -20.40 -5.32 -0.92
N ALA A 28 -20.98 -4.16 -1.25
CA ALA A 28 -22.39 -4.01 -1.60
C ALA A 28 -22.73 -4.47 -3.03
N GLY A 29 -21.76 -4.96 -3.81
CA GLY A 29 -21.97 -5.45 -5.17
C GLY A 29 -22.06 -4.37 -6.24
N LEU A 30 -21.57 -3.15 -5.98
CA LEU A 30 -21.57 -2.06 -6.98
C LEU A 30 -20.55 -2.25 -8.10
N GLY A 31 -19.63 -3.21 -7.98
CA GLY A 31 -18.65 -3.55 -9.01
C GLY A 31 -17.34 -4.07 -8.44
N ILE A 32 -16.25 -3.85 -9.17
CA ILE A 32 -14.88 -4.17 -8.76
C ILE A 32 -14.14 -2.90 -8.33
N ALA A 33 -13.29 -2.98 -7.31
CA ALA A 33 -12.42 -1.88 -6.91
C ALA A 33 -10.99 -2.35 -6.65
N ARG A 34 -10.06 -1.40 -6.72
CA ARG A 34 -8.66 -1.61 -6.37
C ARG A 34 -8.44 -1.22 -4.92
N LEU A 35 -8.29 -2.21 -4.05
CA LEU A 35 -8.24 -2.02 -2.60
C LEU A 35 -6.89 -2.44 -2.01
N PRO A 36 -6.40 -1.78 -0.94
CA PRO A 36 -5.21 -2.22 -0.24
C PRO A 36 -5.42 -3.59 0.42
N THR A 37 -4.43 -4.48 0.31
CA THR A 37 -4.52 -5.86 0.82
C THR A 37 -4.84 -5.91 2.31
N TYR A 38 -4.28 -5.00 3.14
CA TYR A 38 -4.56 -4.97 4.58
C TYR A 38 -6.05 -4.74 4.91
N LEU A 39 -6.80 -4.10 4.01
CA LEU A 39 -8.21 -3.80 4.21
C LEU A 39 -9.09 -5.01 3.89
N VAL A 40 -8.69 -5.82 2.91
CA VAL A 40 -9.55 -6.89 2.34
C VAL A 40 -9.04 -8.31 2.57
N ALA A 41 -7.85 -8.49 3.15
CA ALA A 41 -7.22 -9.81 3.32
C ALA A 41 -8.14 -10.84 3.99
N ALA A 42 -8.83 -10.46 5.08
CA ALA A 42 -9.75 -11.35 5.79
C ALA A 42 -10.96 -11.75 4.92
N LYS A 43 -11.48 -10.82 4.11
CA LYS A 43 -12.62 -11.05 3.22
C LYS A 43 -12.25 -11.87 1.98
N ILE A 44 -11.01 -11.74 1.51
CA ILE A 44 -10.47 -12.63 0.48
C ILE A 44 -10.28 -14.04 1.06
N ALA A 45 -9.73 -14.16 2.27
CA ALA A 45 -9.54 -15.45 2.92
C ALA A 45 -10.88 -16.18 3.22
N SER A 46 -11.94 -15.44 3.55
CA SER A 46 -13.28 -16.03 3.74
C SER A 46 -14.02 -16.34 2.43
N GLY A 47 -13.51 -15.87 1.28
CA GLY A 47 -14.18 -16.02 -0.02
C GLY A 47 -15.33 -15.03 -0.25
N GLU A 48 -15.58 -14.10 0.67
CA GLU A 48 -16.58 -13.02 0.50
C GLU A 48 -16.13 -11.99 -0.56
N LEU A 49 -14.82 -11.84 -0.76
CA LEU A 49 -14.24 -11.08 -1.86
C LEU A 49 -13.31 -11.98 -2.68
N ILE A 50 -13.26 -11.75 -3.98
CA ILE A 50 -12.41 -12.51 -4.91
C ILE A 50 -11.45 -11.55 -5.60
N ARG A 51 -10.16 -11.91 -5.64
CA ARG A 51 -9.14 -11.16 -6.38
C ARG A 51 -9.31 -11.39 -7.88
N VAL A 52 -9.61 -10.31 -8.60
CA VAL A 52 -9.67 -10.29 -10.07
C VAL A 52 -8.44 -9.58 -10.63
N LEU A 53 -8.17 -9.75 -11.92
CA LEU A 53 -7.06 -9.09 -12.63
C LEU A 53 -5.70 -9.29 -11.93
N SER A 54 -5.43 -10.49 -11.42
CA SER A 54 -4.22 -10.80 -10.63
C SER A 54 -2.91 -10.55 -11.38
N GLY A 55 -2.93 -10.54 -12.72
CA GLY A 55 -1.79 -10.15 -13.56
C GLY A 55 -1.57 -8.63 -13.72
N TYR A 56 -2.45 -7.79 -13.17
CA TYR A 56 -2.42 -6.34 -13.27
C TYR A 56 -2.27 -5.71 -11.87
N THR A 57 -1.15 -6.00 -11.21
CA THR A 57 -0.82 -5.43 -9.90
C THR A 57 0.05 -4.19 -10.06
N GLN A 58 -0.12 -3.21 -9.16
CA GLN A 58 0.86 -2.15 -9.04
C GLN A 58 2.12 -2.75 -8.41
N ASP A 59 3.29 -2.47 -8.99
CA ASP A 59 4.54 -3.05 -8.51
C ASP A 59 4.79 -2.69 -7.03
N HIS A 60 4.45 -1.46 -6.61
CA HIS A 60 4.77 -0.96 -5.26
C HIS A 60 3.77 0.08 -4.72
N ALA A 61 3.36 -0.05 -3.46
CA ALA A 61 2.86 1.05 -2.64
C ALA A 61 3.85 1.29 -1.48
N ALA A 62 4.65 2.34 -1.58
CA ALA A 62 5.61 2.68 -0.53
C ALA A 62 4.88 3.38 0.62
N VAL A 63 5.03 2.86 1.84
CA VAL A 63 4.66 3.57 3.08
C VAL A 63 5.89 4.31 3.57
N ALA A 64 5.81 5.62 3.68
CA ALA A 64 6.90 6.47 4.13
C ALA A 64 6.54 7.15 5.46
N LEU A 65 7.55 7.32 6.31
CA LEU A 65 7.47 8.16 7.49
C LEU A 65 8.12 9.50 7.16
N THR A 66 7.35 10.58 7.25
CA THR A 66 7.83 11.94 6.97
C THR A 66 7.85 12.75 8.25
N PHE A 67 8.96 13.39 8.53
CA PHE A 67 9.16 14.30 9.66
C PHE A 67 10.01 15.48 9.20
N ALA A 68 9.88 16.63 9.87
CA ALA A 68 10.69 17.80 9.57
C ALA A 68 12.18 17.47 9.75
N ASP A 69 13.02 17.97 8.84
CA ASP A 69 14.46 17.78 8.87
C ASP A 69 15.07 18.64 9.98
N ASN A 70 14.95 18.15 11.21
CA ASN A 70 15.53 18.79 12.39
C ASN A 70 16.80 18.01 12.74
N ARG A 71 17.94 18.73 12.84
CA ARG A 71 19.25 18.15 13.17
C ARG A 71 19.20 17.23 14.39
N ASN A 72 18.29 17.48 15.33
CA ASN A 72 17.99 16.61 16.47
C ASN A 72 16.50 16.25 16.50
N LEU A 73 16.13 15.09 15.95
CA LEU A 73 14.85 14.45 16.28
C LEU A 73 14.75 14.29 17.79
N ALA A 74 13.63 14.73 18.37
CA ALA A 74 13.37 14.53 19.79
C ALA A 74 13.45 13.02 20.12
N PRO A 75 14.05 12.63 21.26
CA PRO A 75 14.23 11.22 21.62
C PRO A 75 12.94 10.39 21.55
N ARG A 76 11.80 10.99 21.94
CA ARG A 76 10.47 10.37 21.85
C ARG A 76 10.05 10.06 20.41
N THR A 77 10.29 10.98 19.47
CA THR A 77 9.98 10.77 18.05
C THR A 77 10.86 9.68 17.47
N ARG A 78 12.15 9.67 17.81
CA ARG A 78 13.07 8.61 17.36
C ARG A 78 12.64 7.24 17.88
N ALA A 79 12.33 7.12 19.16
CA ALA A 79 11.83 5.89 19.75
C ALA A 79 10.54 5.39 19.07
N PHE A 80 9.63 6.30 18.70
CA PHE A 80 8.42 5.96 17.95
C PHE A 80 8.73 5.49 16.53
N VAL A 81 9.63 6.16 15.82
CA VAL A 81 10.09 5.74 14.48
C VAL A 81 10.72 4.35 14.55
N ASP A 82 11.62 4.11 15.51
CA ASP A 82 12.26 2.82 15.70
C ASP A 82 11.24 1.71 15.97
N PHE A 83 10.22 1.98 16.81
CA PHE A 83 9.11 1.07 17.04
C PHE A 83 8.33 0.74 15.76
N LEU A 84 7.97 1.75 14.97
CA LEU A 84 7.24 1.56 13.72
C LEU A 84 8.06 0.75 12.70
N VAL A 85 9.34 1.05 12.54
CA VAL A 85 10.23 0.32 11.63
C VAL A 85 10.26 -1.17 11.98
N VAL A 86 10.41 -1.51 13.26
CA VAL A 86 10.38 -2.91 13.72
C VAL A 86 9.03 -3.57 13.40
N HIS A 87 7.92 -2.87 13.64
CA HIS A 87 6.59 -3.43 13.46
C HIS A 87 6.23 -3.63 11.98
N PHE A 88 6.50 -2.65 11.12
CA PHE A 88 6.23 -2.73 9.68
C PHE A 88 7.18 -3.70 8.96
N ASN A 89 8.42 -3.88 9.42
CA ASN A 89 9.32 -4.91 8.88
C ASN A 89 8.82 -6.33 9.16
N LYS A 90 8.20 -6.58 10.31
CA LYS A 90 7.56 -7.88 10.60
C LYS A 90 6.40 -8.16 9.66
N MET A 91 5.56 -7.15 9.35
CA MET A 91 4.46 -7.32 8.40
C MET A 91 4.93 -7.62 6.98
N ARG A 92 6.07 -7.04 6.54
CA ARG A 92 6.66 -7.33 5.22
C ARG A 92 7.06 -8.79 5.04
N ALA A 93 7.43 -9.48 6.12
CA ALA A 93 7.90 -10.87 6.05
C ALA A 93 6.78 -11.88 5.76
N GLY A 94 5.51 -11.51 5.94
CA GLY A 94 4.35 -12.39 5.73
C GLY A 94 3.58 -12.17 4.43
N VAL A 95 4.06 -11.31 3.53
CA VAL A 95 3.40 -11.03 2.25
C VAL A 95 4.11 -11.80 1.13
N GLU A 96 3.63 -13.00 0.80
CA GLU A 96 4.09 -13.80 -0.34
C GLU A 96 3.43 -13.39 -1.68
N ASP A 97 2.52 -12.40 -1.64
CA ASP A 97 1.97 -11.81 -2.84
C ASP A 97 3.03 -10.99 -3.56
N GLY A 98 3.14 -11.15 -4.88
CA GLY A 98 4.18 -10.61 -5.79
C GLY A 98 4.47 -9.10 -5.78
N CYS A 99 4.03 -8.35 -4.76
CA CYS A 99 4.56 -7.06 -4.34
C CYS A 99 6.01 -7.20 -3.85
N ARG A 100 6.96 -7.27 -4.78
CA ARG A 100 8.39 -7.15 -4.45
C ARG A 100 8.65 -5.72 -3.98
N PHE A 101 9.26 -5.50 -2.82
CA PHE A 101 9.54 -4.15 -2.35
C PHE A 101 10.82 -3.57 -2.98
N PRO A 102 10.87 -2.26 -3.32
CA PRO A 102 12.10 -1.65 -3.78
C PRO A 102 13.12 -1.61 -2.63
N GLN A 103 14.40 -1.91 -2.94
CA GLN A 103 15.53 -1.83 -2.00
C GLN A 103 15.97 -0.38 -1.69
N ALA A 104 15.32 0.62 -2.29
CA ALA A 104 15.68 2.01 -2.08
C ALA A 104 15.02 2.56 -0.81
N LEU A 105 15.68 2.33 0.32
CA LEU A 105 15.72 3.34 1.37
C LEU A 105 16.21 4.61 0.67
N HIS A 106 15.35 5.64 0.53
CA HIS A 106 15.86 6.99 0.38
C HIS A 106 16.68 7.27 1.63
N ARG A 107 17.96 6.93 1.52
CA ARG A 107 19.03 7.44 2.34
C ARG A 107 18.90 8.95 2.21
N ASN A 108 18.24 9.59 3.14
CA ASN A 108 18.75 10.86 3.63
C ASN A 108 20.06 10.52 4.36
N ALA A 109 21.08 10.14 3.58
CA ALA A 109 22.41 9.85 4.05
C ALA A 109 23.36 10.46 3.03
N ARG A 110 23.80 11.67 3.32
CA ARG A 110 25.16 11.95 3.82
C ARG A 110 25.59 13.35 3.39
N GLN A 111 26.17 14.05 4.37
CA GLN A 111 27.06 15.21 4.27
C GLN A 111 26.36 16.50 3.83
N GLN A 112 26.53 17.62 4.54
CA GLN A 112 27.80 18.32 4.74
C GLN A 112 27.88 18.88 6.18
N LEU A 113 28.95 18.55 6.90
CA LEU A 113 30.08 19.46 7.22
C LEU A 113 29.62 20.76 7.89
#